data_AF-W1XI74-F1
#
_entry.id   AF-W1XI74-F1
#
_cell.length_a   1.000
_cell.length_b   1.000
_cell.length_c   1.000
_cell.angle_alpha   90.00
_cell.angle_beta   90.00
_cell.angle_gamma   90.00
#
_symmetry.space_group_name_H-M   'P 1'
#
loop_
_entity.id
_entity.type
_entity.pdbx_description
1 polymer ?
#
loop_
_entity_poly.entity_id
_entity_poly.type
_entity_poly.pdbx_seq_one_letter_code
_entity_poly.pdbx_strand_id
1 'polypeptide(L)' 'MSNRKYFGTDGIRGRVGDAPITPDFVLKLGWAAGKVLARHGSRKIIIGKDTRISGYMLESALEAGLAA' A
#
# COMPACT_ATOMS: atom_id res chain seq x y z
N MET A 1 -6.78 9.18 22.00
CA MET A 1 -7.17 8.42 20.79
C MET A 1 -6.02 8.48 19.82
N SER A 2 -5.48 7.36 19.35
CA SER A 2 -4.30 7.39 18.48
C SER A 2 -4.62 8.17 17.21
N ASN A 3 -3.81 9.20 16.93
CA ASN A 3 -3.96 10.04 15.76
C ASN A 3 -3.56 9.20 14.53
N ARG A 4 -4.51 8.44 13.97
CA ARG A 4 -4.28 7.62 12.78
C ARG A 4 -3.98 8.56 11.61
N LYS A 5 -2.68 8.75 11.33
CA LYS A 5 -2.17 9.71 10.35
C LYS A 5 -2.51 9.35 8.89
N TYR A 6 -2.57 8.04 8.58
CA TYR A 6 -2.76 7.56 7.21
C TYR A 6 -3.97 6.63 7.02
N PHE A 7 -4.31 5.82 8.03
CA PHE A 7 -5.38 4.83 7.93
C PHE A 7 -6.70 5.37 8.50
N GLY A 8 -7.68 5.62 7.62
CA GLY A 8 -9.05 5.91 7.99
C GLY A 8 -9.86 4.64 8.33
N THR A 9 -11.18 4.71 8.18
CA THR A 9 -12.08 3.54 8.34
C THR A 9 -11.83 2.49 7.25
N ASP A 10 -11.69 2.93 6.00
CA ASP A 10 -11.55 2.05 4.82
C ASP A 10 -10.12 2.03 4.26
N GLY A 11 -9.11 2.20 5.12
CA GLY A 11 -7.71 2.25 4.72
C GLY A 11 -7.21 3.65 4.33
N ILE A 12 -6.27 3.72 3.39
CA ILE A 12 -5.60 4.96 2.97
C ILE A 12 -6.28 5.50 1.71
N ARG A 13 -6.75 6.74 1.75
CA ARG A 13 -7.52 7.36 0.66
C ARG A 13 -6.97 8.75 0.32
N GLY A 14 -7.16 9.17 -0.92
CA GLY A 14 -6.74 10.47 -1.42
C GLY A 14 -6.77 10.52 -2.94
N ARG A 15 -6.38 11.66 -3.50
CA ARG A 15 -6.20 11.83 -4.95
C ARG A 15 -4.81 11.35 -5.33
N VAL A 16 -4.74 10.60 -6.43
CA VAL A 16 -3.47 10.09 -6.95
C VAL A 16 -2.58 11.25 -7.36
N GLY A 17 -1.32 11.23 -6.92
CA GLY A 17 -0.35 12.31 -7.10
C GLY A 17 -0.24 13.24 -5.88
N ASP A 18 -1.29 13.30 -5.06
CA ASP A 18 -1.28 14.06 -3.80
C ASP A 18 -0.94 13.13 -2.64
N ALA A 19 -0.22 13.64 -1.64
CA ALA A 19 0.08 12.85 -0.45
C ALA A 19 -1.21 12.47 0.30
N PRO A 20 -1.37 11.20 0.75
CA PRO A 20 -0.39 10.12 0.70
C PRO A 20 -0.50 9.18 -0.53
N ILE A 21 -1.39 9.41 -1.50
CA ILE A 21 -1.58 8.51 -2.66
C ILE A 21 -0.54 8.81 -3.75
N THR A 22 0.71 8.47 -3.48
CA THR A 22 1.84 8.59 -4.41
C THR A 22 2.57 7.26 -4.57
N PRO A 23 3.22 6.99 -5.72
CA PRO A 23 3.96 5.75 -5.93
C PRO A 23 5.06 5.50 -4.88
N ASP A 24 5.81 6.53 -4.51
CA ASP A 24 6.86 6.43 -3.47
C ASP A 24 6.27 6.04 -2.10
N PHE A 25 5.14 6.62 -1.73
CA PHE A 25 4.46 6.25 -0.50
C PHE A 25 3.96 4.81 -0.54
N VAL A 26 3.37 4.37 -1.65
CA VAL A 26 2.85 2.99 -1.79
C VAL A 26 3.98 1.96 -1.82
N LEU A 27 5.13 2.29 -2.42
CA LEU A 27 6.35 1.48 -2.35
C LEU A 27 6.79 1.26 -0.89
N LYS A 28 6.91 2.36 -0.13
CA LYS A 28 7.27 2.31 1.30
C LYS A 28 6.22 1.57 2.14
N LEU A 29 4.94 1.73 1.79
CA LEU A 29 3.83 1.01 2.42
C LEU A 29 3.96 -0.49 2.17
N GLY A 30 4.24 -0.91 0.94
CA GLY A 30 4.48 -2.32 0.60
C GLY A 30 5.61 -2.91 1.44
N TRP A 31 6.76 -2.24 1.50
CA TRP A 31 7.88 -2.70 2.31
C TRP A 31 7.55 -2.82 3.81
N ALA A 32 6.86 -1.81 4.35
CA ALA A 32 6.43 -1.83 5.74
C ALA A 32 5.43 -2.97 6.01
N ALA A 33 4.45 -3.16 5.12
CA ALA A 33 3.46 -4.24 5.21
C ALA A 33 4.12 -5.62 5.10
N GLY A 34 5.04 -5.81 4.14
CA GLY A 34 5.80 -7.05 3.96
C GLY A 34 6.57 -7.43 5.22
N LYS A 35 7.27 -6.47 5.85
CA LYS A 35 7.98 -6.69 7.12
C LYS A 35 7.06 -7.12 8.27
N VAL A 36 5.84 -6.57 8.34
CA VAL A 36 4.86 -6.94 9.37
C VAL A 36 4.30 -8.33 9.10
N LEU A 37 3.86 -8.59 7.86
CA LEU A 37 3.26 -9.86 7.46
C LEU A 37 4.25 -11.03 7.58
N ALA A 38 5.52 -10.82 7.25
CA ALA A 38 6.58 -11.82 7.37
C ALA A 38 6.76 -12.32 8.82
N ARG A 39 6.51 -11.46 9.82
CA ARG A 39 6.57 -11.86 11.25
C ARG A 39 5.43 -12.80 11.65
N HIS A 40 4.33 -12.78 10.92
CA HIS A 40 3.16 -13.62 11.16
C HIS A 40 3.14 -14.89 10.28
N GLY A 41 4.22 -15.17 9.56
CA GLY A 41 4.42 -16.42 8.81
C GLY A 41 3.71 -16.51 7.46
N SER A 42 2.95 -15.48 7.06
CA SER A 42 2.34 -15.44 5.72
C SER A 42 3.35 -14.93 4.69
N ARG A 43 3.62 -15.76 3.67
CA ARG A 43 4.50 -15.45 2.53
C ARG A 43 3.73 -15.29 1.21
N LYS A 44 2.42 -15.46 1.24
CA LYS A 44 1.55 -15.33 0.06
C LYS A 44 0.66 -14.11 0.24
N ILE A 45 0.68 -13.23 -0.75
CA ILE A 45 -0.10 -11.98 -0.74
C ILE A 45 -0.94 -11.98 -2.01
N ILE A 46 -2.21 -11.63 -1.87
CA ILE A 46 -3.13 -11.42 -2.98
C ILE A 46 -3.38 -9.92 -3.07
N ILE A 47 -3.13 -9.35 -4.25
CA ILE A 47 -3.38 -7.94 -4.53
C ILE A 47 -4.62 -7.88 -5.43
N GLY A 48 -5.59 -7.07 -5.01
CA GLY A 48 -6.77 -6.75 -5.80
C GLY A 48 -6.77 -5.26 -6.12
N LYS A 49 -7.16 -4.91 -7.35
CA LYS A 49 -7.33 -3.51 -7.79
C LYS A 49 -8.68 -3.30 -8.47
N ASP A 50 -9.12 -2.05 -8.50
CA ASP A 50 -10.27 -1.64 -9.28
C ASP A 50 -9.88 -1.33 -10.76
N THR A 51 -10.82 -0.75 -11.51
CA THR A 51 -10.64 -0.42 -12.93
C THR A 51 -9.95 0.94 -13.18
N ARG A 52 -9.51 1.66 -12.13
CA ARG A 52 -8.87 2.96 -12.31
C ARG A 52 -7.53 2.82 -13.02
N ILE A 53 -7.25 3.72 -13.94
CA ILE A 53 -5.97 3.76 -14.66
C ILE A 53 -4.76 3.91 -13.71
N SER A 54 -4.93 4.65 -12.60
CA SER A 54 -3.90 4.77 -11.56
C SER A 54 -3.62 3.45 -10.83
N GLY A 55 -4.54 2.48 -10.90
CA GLY A 55 -4.43 1.19 -10.24
C GLY A 55 -3.18 0.43 -10.66
N TYR A 56 -2.82 0.44 -11.95
CA TYR A 56 -1.61 -0.22 -12.46
C TYR A 56 -0.33 0.30 -11.80
N MET A 57 -0.20 1.63 -11.70
CA MET A 57 0.97 2.26 -11.10
C MET A 57 1.06 1.96 -9.60
N LEU A 58 -0.06 2.03 -8.88
CA LEU A 58 -0.08 1.76 -7.44
C LEU A 58 0.12 0.27 -7.14
N GLU A 59 -0.43 -0.62 -7.96
CA GLU A 59 -0.22 -2.07 -7.91
C GLU A 59 1.27 -2.39 -8.07
N SER A 60 1.91 -1.93 -9.16
CA SER A 60 3.33 -2.19 -9.39
C SER A 60 4.23 -1.61 -8.29
N ALA A 61 3.90 -0.41 -7.77
CA ALA A 61 4.63 0.16 -6.64
C ALA A 61 4.47 -0.69 -5.37
N LEU A 62 3.27 -1.19 -5.10
CA LEU A 62 2.99 -2.03 -3.94
C LEU A 62 3.71 -3.37 -4.05
N GLU A 63 3.68 -4.01 -5.22
CA GLU A 63 4.39 -5.25 -5.53
C GLU A 63 5.90 -5.10 -5.31
N ALA A 64 6.50 -4.03 -5.87
CA ALA A 64 7.92 -3.75 -5.69
C ALA A 64 8.29 -3.58 -4.21
N GLY A 65 7.43 -2.92 -3.43
CA GLY A 65 7.64 -2.74 -1.99
C GLY A 65 7.55 -4.06 -1.23
N LEU A 66 6.59 -4.92 -1.59
CA LEU A 66 6.38 -6.23 -0.96
C LEU A 66 7.50 -7.24 -1.29
N ALA A 67 8.12 -7.10 -2.46
CA ALA A 67 9.20 -7.98 -2.93
C ALA A 67 10.60 -7.59 -2.41
N ALA A 68 10.76 -6.40 -1.81
CA ALA A 68 12.03 -5.87 -1.30
C ALA A 68 12.36 -6.34 0.12
#